data_AF-A0A4Y8CDK8-F1
#
_entry.id   AF-A0A4Y8CDK8-F1
#
_cell.length_a   1.000
_cell.length_b   1.000
_cell.length_c   1.000
_cell.angle_alpha   90.00
_cell.angle_beta   90.00
_cell.angle_gamma   90.00
#
_symmetry.space_group_name_H-M   'P 1'
#
loop_
_entity.id
_entity.type
_entity.pdbx_description
1 polymer ?
#
loop_
_entity_poly.entity_id
_entity_poly.type
_entity_poly.pdbx_seq_one_letter_code
_entity_poly.pdbx_strand_id
1 'polypeptide(L)'
;FQSDNTALIQKHPEIMKQSSNKYLRLLALARLYLDNFKNLQSSWVTQGSLIGQLALKFGANDLGSTMMEENVVSAAGASYRMNQDEMIRLIRSLGENPAKRNTAYEILERF
;
A
#
# COMPACT_ATOMS: atom_id res chain seq x y z
N PHE A 1 -0.11 5.20 -10.30
CA PHE A 1 0.87 6.18 -10.76
C PHE A 1 0.52 7.53 -10.14
N GLN A 2 1.48 8.18 -9.48
CA GLN A 2 1.36 9.55 -8.98
C GLN A 2 2.16 10.42 -9.94
N SER A 3 1.47 11.07 -10.87
CA SER A 3 2.06 11.83 -11.98
C SER A 3 2.55 13.21 -11.57
N ASP A 4 1.96 13.76 -10.51
CA ASP A 4 2.15 15.14 -10.09
C ASP A 4 3.61 15.38 -9.73
N ASN A 5 4.13 16.56 -10.06
CA ASN A 5 5.51 16.97 -9.81
C ASN A 5 6.58 16.08 -10.50
N THR A 6 6.23 15.37 -11.58
CA THR A 6 7.20 14.61 -12.39
C THR A 6 7.45 15.25 -13.76
N ALA A 7 8.62 15.01 -14.36
CA ALA A 7 8.88 15.41 -15.74
C ALA A 7 7.97 14.69 -16.75
N LEU A 8 7.39 13.54 -16.36
CA LEU A 8 6.54 12.75 -17.24
C LEU A 8 5.23 13.47 -17.56
N ILE A 9 4.56 14.07 -16.56
CA ILE A 9 3.30 14.79 -16.79
C ILE A 9 3.50 16.07 -17.62
N GLN A 10 4.70 16.69 -17.55
CA GLN A 10 5.04 17.84 -18.40
C GLN A 10 5.14 17.45 -19.88
N LYS A 11 5.68 16.25 -20.16
CA LYS A 11 5.81 15.73 -21.53
C LYS A 11 4.53 15.08 -22.04
N HIS A 12 3.74 14.51 -21.15
CA HIS A 12 2.56 13.70 -21.45
C HIS A 12 1.38 14.08 -20.54
N PRO A 13 0.78 15.27 -20.72
CA PRO A 13 -0.33 15.75 -19.89
C PRO A 13 -1.60 14.90 -20.03
N GLU A 14 -1.71 14.10 -21.08
CA GLU A 14 -2.81 13.15 -21.32
C GLU A 14 -2.78 11.94 -20.38
N ILE A 15 -1.66 11.66 -19.72
CA ILE A 15 -1.54 10.52 -18.81
C ILE A 15 -2.27 10.83 -17.50
N MET A 16 -3.42 10.18 -17.31
CA MET A 16 -4.23 10.32 -16.11
C MET A 16 -3.92 9.25 -15.06
N LYS A 17 -4.11 9.64 -13.79
CA LYS A 17 -4.09 8.72 -12.66
C LYS A 17 -5.07 7.57 -12.87
N GLN A 18 -4.60 6.35 -12.69
CA GLN A 18 -5.42 5.15 -12.83
C GLN A 18 -6.32 4.94 -11.60
N SER A 19 -7.47 4.31 -11.82
CA SER A 19 -8.44 4.03 -10.75
C SER A 19 -7.95 2.96 -9.78
N SER A 20 -8.45 3.02 -8.54
CA SER A 20 -8.18 2.03 -7.50
C SER A 20 -8.58 0.61 -7.93
N ASN A 21 -9.67 0.46 -8.69
CA ASN A 21 -10.09 -0.84 -9.24
C ASN A 21 -9.01 -1.45 -10.16
N LYS A 22 -8.40 -0.65 -11.04
CA LYS A 22 -7.34 -1.14 -11.92
C LYS A 22 -6.09 -1.53 -11.14
N TYR A 23 -5.75 -0.77 -10.09
CA TYR A 23 -4.68 -1.13 -9.16
C TYR A 23 -4.95 -2.48 -8.46
N LEU A 24 -6.14 -2.68 -7.89
CA LEU A 24 -6.51 -3.91 -7.19
C LEU A 24 -6.50 -5.13 -8.12
N ARG A 25 -7.01 -4.98 -9.36
CA ARG A 25 -6.94 -6.04 -10.38
C ARG A 25 -5.50 -6.39 -10.76
N LEU A 26 -4.63 -5.40 -10.90
CA LEU A 26 -3.22 -5.62 -11.19
C LEU A 26 -2.51 -6.33 -10.04
N LEU A 27 -2.80 -5.95 -8.80
CA LEU A 27 -2.27 -6.64 -7.61
C LEU A 27 -2.73 -8.11 -7.54
N ALA A 28 -4.01 -8.38 -7.79
CA ALA A 28 -4.53 -9.74 -7.82
C ALA A 28 -3.87 -10.57 -8.93
N LEU A 29 -3.70 -10.00 -10.13
CA LEU A 29 -2.94 -10.64 -11.20
C LEU A 29 -1.49 -10.91 -10.77
N ALA A 30 -0.83 -9.95 -10.12
CA ALA A 30 0.54 -10.13 -9.64
C ALA A 30 0.64 -11.27 -8.62
N ARG A 31 -0.33 -11.43 -7.70
CA ARG A 31 -0.38 -12.57 -6.77
C ARG A 31 -0.49 -13.91 -7.50
N LEU A 32 -1.27 -13.98 -8.57
CA LEU A 32 -1.40 -15.20 -9.37
C LEU A 32 -0.16 -15.48 -10.21
N TYR A 33 0.48 -14.45 -10.75
CA TYR A 33 1.60 -14.58 -11.67
C TYR A 33 2.96 -14.76 -10.98
N LEU A 34 3.18 -14.09 -9.85
CA LEU A 34 4.42 -14.12 -9.06
C LEU A 34 4.33 -15.22 -8.00
N ASP A 35 4.20 -16.47 -8.44
CA ASP A 35 4.05 -17.64 -7.57
C ASP A 35 5.25 -17.88 -6.63
N ASN A 36 6.43 -17.37 -6.98
CA ASN A 36 7.67 -17.46 -6.22
C ASN A 36 7.91 -16.28 -5.26
N PHE A 37 7.01 -15.30 -5.18
CA PHE A 37 7.08 -14.21 -4.22
C PHE A 37 6.11 -14.44 -3.06
N LYS A 38 6.66 -14.62 -1.84
CA LYS A 38 5.84 -14.85 -0.64
C LYS A 38 5.04 -13.62 -0.24
N ASN A 39 5.64 -12.43 -0.32
CA ASN A 39 5.07 -11.20 0.20
C ASN A 39 4.79 -10.18 -0.90
N LEU A 40 3.62 -9.56 -0.84
CA LEU A 40 3.23 -8.44 -1.68
C LEU A 40 2.73 -7.31 -0.79
N GLN A 41 3.39 -6.16 -0.88
CA GLN A 41 3.04 -4.98 -0.12
C GLN A 41 1.97 -4.17 -0.85
N SER A 42 0.95 -3.74 -0.11
CA SER A 42 -0.02 -2.77 -0.61
C SER A 42 0.61 -1.38 -0.75
N SER A 43 0.15 -0.60 -1.73
CA SER A 43 0.58 0.78 -1.93
C SER A 43 -0.33 1.78 -1.20
N TRP A 44 -0.68 1.53 0.07
CA TRP A 44 -1.65 2.36 0.80
C TRP A 44 -1.26 3.84 0.88
N VAL A 45 0.04 4.17 0.92
CA VAL A 45 0.53 5.57 0.95
C VAL A 45 0.10 6.35 -0.31
N THR A 46 -0.06 5.65 -1.43
CA THR A 46 -0.50 6.28 -2.69
C THR A 46 -2.00 6.09 -2.96
N GLN A 47 -2.58 4.99 -2.47
CA GLN A 47 -3.96 4.59 -2.75
C GLN A 47 -4.96 5.03 -1.67
N GLY A 48 -4.50 5.39 -0.48
CA GLY A 48 -5.32 5.63 0.71
C GLY A 48 -5.49 4.39 1.57
N SER A 49 -5.79 4.60 2.86
CA SER A 49 -5.89 3.54 3.87
C SER A 49 -6.97 2.50 3.55
N LEU A 50 -8.15 2.92 3.07
CA LEU A 50 -9.23 2.00 2.72
C LEU A 50 -8.91 1.13 1.50
N ILE A 51 -8.24 1.68 0.49
CA ILE A 51 -7.79 0.88 -0.67
C ILE A 51 -6.62 -0.02 -0.27
N GLY A 52 -5.74 0.45 0.61
CA GLY A 52 -4.70 -0.38 1.23
C GLY A 52 -5.28 -1.57 1.97
N GLN A 53 -6.29 -1.34 2.82
CA GLN A 53 -7.04 -2.40 3.50
C GLN A 53 -7.65 -3.37 2.48
N LEU A 54 -8.37 -2.89 1.47
CA LEU A 54 -8.98 -3.75 0.47
C LEU A 54 -7.94 -4.57 -0.30
N ALA A 55 -6.74 -4.03 -0.53
CA ALA A 55 -5.65 -4.74 -1.20
C ALA A 55 -5.26 -6.06 -0.50
N LEU A 56 -5.48 -6.19 0.81
CA LEU A 56 -5.27 -7.45 1.54
C LEU A 56 -6.19 -8.58 1.05
N LYS A 57 -7.37 -8.25 0.53
CA LYS A 57 -8.29 -9.22 -0.11
C LYS A 57 -7.97 -9.44 -1.59
N PHE A 58 -7.02 -8.70 -2.16
CA PHE A 58 -6.59 -8.78 -3.55
C PHE A 58 -5.15 -9.30 -3.69
N GLY A 59 -4.63 -10.00 -2.68
CA GLY A 59 -3.37 -10.74 -2.76
C GLY A 59 -2.17 -10.06 -2.09
N ALA A 60 -2.31 -8.83 -1.58
CA ALA A 60 -1.32 -8.30 -0.64
C ALA A 60 -1.43 -9.01 0.71
N ASN A 61 -0.31 -9.15 1.40
CA ASN A 61 -0.26 -9.65 2.78
C ASN A 61 0.47 -8.68 3.72
N ASP A 62 0.73 -7.46 3.24
CA ASP A 62 1.56 -6.49 3.92
C ASP A 62 1.03 -5.06 3.69
N LEU A 63 0.63 -4.40 4.78
CA LEU A 63 0.27 -2.97 4.79
C LEU A 63 1.47 -2.05 5.08
N GLY A 64 2.69 -2.59 5.05
CA GLY A 64 3.90 -1.84 5.39
C GLY A 64 4.13 -0.58 4.53
N SER A 65 4.87 0.42 5.02
CA SER A 65 5.38 0.60 6.38
C SER A 65 4.64 1.75 7.08
N THR A 66 4.49 1.67 8.40
CA THR A 66 4.05 2.81 9.21
C THR A 66 5.04 3.95 9.01
N MET A 67 4.51 5.13 8.69
CA MET A 67 5.30 6.32 8.45
C MET A 67 5.71 6.86 9.83
N MET A 68 6.79 6.30 10.41
CA MET A 68 7.24 6.66 11.76
C MET A 68 7.76 8.11 11.86
N GLU A 69 8.12 8.74 10.75
CA GLU A 69 8.51 10.15 10.74
C GLU A 69 7.80 10.91 9.61
N GLU A 70 6.96 11.86 10.01
CA GLU A 70 6.59 13.01 9.20
C GLU A 70 7.88 13.70 8.74
N ASN A 71 8.33 13.49 7.49
CA ASN A 71 9.19 14.43 6.76
C ASN A 71 9.45 14.07 5.29
N VAL A 72 9.26 12.81 4.84
CA VAL A 72 9.70 12.42 3.48
C VAL A 72 8.57 12.42 2.43
N VAL A 73 7.30 12.33 2.83
CA VAL A 73 6.18 12.19 1.88
C VAL A 73 5.41 13.49 1.62
N SER A 74 5.64 14.54 2.41
CA SER A 74 5.14 15.89 2.09
C SER A 74 5.73 16.42 0.79
N ALA A 75 6.99 16.09 0.47
CA ALA A 75 7.69 16.52 -0.73
C ALA A 75 7.13 15.92 -2.04
N ALA A 76 6.43 14.79 -1.98
CA ALA A 76 5.84 14.11 -3.14
C ALA A 76 4.31 14.32 -3.26
N GLY A 77 3.69 15.13 -2.40
CA GLY A 77 2.26 15.44 -2.46
C GLY A 77 1.30 14.32 -2.01
N ALA A 78 1.81 13.21 -1.46
CA ALA A 78 0.95 12.16 -0.93
C ALA A 78 0.45 12.54 0.48
N SER A 79 -0.87 12.65 0.64
CA SER A 79 -1.52 13.16 1.85
C SER A 79 -1.95 12.07 2.85
N TYR A 80 -1.87 10.80 2.48
CA TYR A 80 -2.40 9.73 3.31
C TYR A 80 -1.45 9.41 4.47
N ARG A 81 -2.00 9.44 5.67
CA ARG A 81 -1.33 9.09 6.92
C ARG A 81 -2.13 7.99 7.60
N MET A 82 -1.41 7.02 8.15
CA MET A 82 -2.00 5.91 8.91
C MET A 82 -0.99 5.52 9.98
N ASN A 83 -1.40 5.64 11.24
CA ASN A 83 -0.58 5.21 12.36
C ASN A 83 -0.74 3.70 12.61
N GLN A 84 0.01 3.17 13.59
CA GLN A 84 -0.04 1.75 13.92
C GLN A 84 -1.43 1.29 14.36
N ASP A 85 -2.10 2.04 15.23
CA ASP A 85 -3.41 1.67 15.77
C ASP A 85 -4.48 1.60 14.68
N GLU A 86 -4.45 2.55 13.73
CA GLU A 86 -5.34 2.55 12.58
C GLU A 86 -5.07 1.35 11.68
N MET A 87 -3.80 1.03 11.42
CA MET A 87 -3.43 -0.15 10.63
C MET A 87 -3.93 -1.44 11.29
N ILE A 88 -3.72 -1.60 12.61
CA ILE A 88 -4.22 -2.74 13.39
C ILE A 88 -5.74 -2.84 13.29
N ARG A 89 -6.46 -1.72 13.48
CA ARG A 89 -7.92 -1.67 13.37
C ARG A 89 -8.41 -2.11 12.00
N LEU A 90 -7.80 -1.61 10.93
CA LEU A 90 -8.19 -1.95 9.56
C LEU A 90 -7.92 -3.41 9.23
N ILE A 91 -6.82 -3.99 9.69
CA ILE A 91 -6.54 -5.42 9.48
C ILE A 91 -7.57 -6.27 10.24
N ARG A 92 -7.82 -5.96 11.53
CA ARG A 92 -8.79 -6.69 12.34
C ARG A 92 -10.21 -6.62 11.80
N SER A 93 -10.64 -5.47 11.25
CA SER A 93 -11.99 -5.35 10.68
C SER A 93 -12.21 -6.21 9.43
N LEU A 94 -11.15 -6.77 8.84
CA LEU A 94 -11.22 -7.77 7.77
C LEU A 94 -11.24 -9.22 8.28
N GLY A 95 -11.20 -9.43 9.60
CA GLY A 95 -11.01 -10.74 10.24
C GLY A 95 -9.57 -11.28 10.13
N GLU A 96 -8.61 -10.44 9.77
CA GLU A 96 -7.20 -10.82 9.61
C GLU A 96 -6.39 -10.57 10.90
N ASN A 97 -5.21 -11.19 10.99
CA ASN A 97 -4.36 -11.15 12.19
C ASN A 97 -3.18 -10.17 12.01
N PRO A 98 -3.27 -8.93 12.53
CA PRO A 98 -2.18 -7.95 12.40
C PRO A 98 -0.92 -8.41 13.13
N ALA A 99 0.23 -8.14 12.51
CA ALA A 99 1.53 -8.44 13.07
C ALA A 99 2.56 -7.37 12.69
N LYS A 100 3.46 -7.07 13.62
CA LYS A 100 4.65 -6.25 13.37
C LYS A 100 5.76 -7.15 12.85
N ARG A 101 6.40 -6.74 11.76
CA ARG A 101 7.53 -7.46 11.14
C ARG A 101 8.79 -6.61 11.07
N ASN A 102 9.95 -7.25 10.97
CA ASN A 102 11.18 -6.58 10.54
C ASN A 102 11.30 -6.56 9.00
N THR A 103 12.43 -6.06 8.48
CA THR A 103 12.72 -5.99 7.04
C THR A 103 12.89 -7.37 6.39
N ALA A 104 13.29 -8.38 7.17
CA ALA A 104 13.37 -9.78 6.75
C ALA A 104 12.01 -10.52 6.83
N TYR A 105 10.91 -9.81 7.12
CA TYR A 105 9.56 -10.37 7.30
C TYR A 105 9.43 -11.35 8.49
N GLU A 106 10.34 -11.29 9.46
CA GLU A 106 10.20 -12.02 10.71
C GLU A 106 9.20 -11.29 11.61
N ILE A 107 8.30 -12.05 12.22
CA ILE A 107 7.26 -11.50 13.10
C ILE A 107 7.88 -11.18 14.46
N LEU A 108 7.81 -9.91 14.84
CA LEU A 108 8.28 -9.40 16.12
C LEU A 108 7.15 -9.41 17.17
N GLU A 109 5.92 -9.14 16.74
CA GLU A 109 4.76 -8.98 17.63
C GLU A 109 3.46 -9.27 16.86
N ARG A 110 2.46 -9.83 17.56
CA ARG A 110 1.09 -10.05 17.04
C ARG A 110 0.10 -9.24 17.88
N PHE A 111 -0.92 -8.67 17.26
CA PHE A 111 -1.93 -7.85 17.93
C PHE A 111 -3.30 -8.51 17.94
#